data_AF-A0A3D2JNM7-F1
#
_entry.id   AF-A0A3D2JNM7-F1
#
_cell.length_a   1.000
_cell.length_b   1.000
_cell.length_c   1.000
_cell.angle_alpha   90.00
_cell.angle_beta   90.00
_cell.angle_gamma   90.00
#
_symmetry.space_group_name_H-M   'P 1'
#
loop_
_entity.id
_entity.type
_entity.pdbx_description
1 polymer ?
#
loop_
_entity_poly.entity_id
_entity_poly.type
_entity_poly.pdbx_seq_one_letter_code
_entity_poly.pdbx_strand_id
1 'polypeptide(L)' 'MPDHILAIDQGTTSTRAIVFDLSATSVASAQVELTQHFPQPGWVEHDPIE' A
#
# COMPACT_ATOMS: atom_id res chain seq x y z
N MET A 1 18.83 -13.68 11.58
CA MET A 1 18.22 -12.83 10.53
C MET A 1 16.72 -12.89 10.72
N PRO A 2 15.95 -11.84 10.39
CA PRO A 2 14.49 -11.92 10.44
C PRO A 2 13.98 -12.94 9.42
N ASP A 3 13.02 -13.78 9.82
CA ASP A 3 12.48 -14.87 8.99
C ASP A 3 11.36 -14.43 8.03
N HIS A 4 11.05 -13.12 8.00
CA HIS A 4 9.98 -12.54 7.21
C HIS A 4 10.38 -11.20 6.60
N ILE A 5 9.79 -10.88 5.45
CA ILE A 5 9.96 -9.61 4.74
C ILE A 5 8.61 -8.90 4.68
N LEU A 6 8.56 -7.63 5.07
CA LEU A 6 7.39 -6.77 4.87
C LEU A 6 7.58 -5.93 3.60
N ALA A 7 6.66 -6.05 2.66
CA ALA A 7 6.57 -5.18 1.49
C ALA A 7 5.45 -4.16 1.68
N ILE A 8 5.74 -2.90 1.40
CA ILE A 8 4.74 -1.83 1.31
C ILE A 8 4.53 -1.51 -0.17
N ASP A 9 3.30 -1.71 -0.63
CA ASP A 9 2.82 -1.42 -1.98
C ASP A 9 1.91 -0.19 -1.90
N GLN A 10 2.48 0.98 -2.21
CA GLN A 10 1.77 2.27 -2.20
C GLN A 10 1.17 2.49 -3.59
N GLY A 11 -0.07 2.02 -3.76
CA GLY A 11 -0.82 2.14 -5.00
C GLY A 11 -1.50 3.50 -5.14
N THR A 12 -2.19 3.70 -6.26
CA THR A 12 -2.89 4.97 -6.52
C THR A 12 -4.15 5.12 -5.69
N THR A 13 -4.84 4.03 -5.32
CA THR A 13 -6.12 4.06 -4.59
C THR A 13 -6.04 3.47 -3.19
N SER A 14 -4.93 2.84 -2.83
CA SER A 14 -4.75 2.21 -1.52
C SER A 14 -3.27 1.94 -1.24
N THR A 15 -2.93 1.83 0.03
CA THR A 15 -1.64 1.32 0.51
C THR A 15 -1.86 -0.09 1.06
N ARG A 16 -1.00 -1.02 0.66
CA ARG A 16 -1.04 -2.42 1.10
C ARG A 16 0.28 -2.83 1.75
N ALA A 17 0.17 -3.55 2.85
CA ALA A 17 1.26 -4.21 3.54
C ALA A 17 1.15 -5.72 3.31
N ILE A 18 2.23 -6.36 2.85
CA ILE A 18 2.28 -7.81 2.60
C ILE A 18 3.48 -8.40 3.31
N VAL A 19 3.27 -9.47 4.08
CA VAL A 19 4.34 -10.21 4.74
C VAL A 19 4.66 -11.45 3.92
N PHE A 20 5.92 -11.63 3.55
CA PHE A 20 6.45 -12.79 2.87
C PHE A 20 7.33 -13.61 3.80
N ASP A 21 7.24 -14.94 3.70
CA ASP A 21 8.23 -15.85 4.28
C ASP A 21 9.47 -15.98 3.38
N LEU A 22 10.49 -16.73 3.83
CA LEU A 22 11.73 -16.95 3.09
C LEU A 22 11.55 -17.76 1.79
N SER A 23 10.40 -18.41 1.60
CA SER A 23 10.02 -19.10 0.36
C SER A 23 9.29 -18.16 -0.60
N ALA A 24 9.21 -16.86 -0.29
CA ALA A 24 8.46 -15.83 -1.00
C ALA A 24 6.94 -16.09 -1.03
N THR A 25 6.40 -16.83 -0.06
CA THR A 25 4.96 -17.02 0.10
C THR A 25 4.38 -15.83 0.87
N SER A 26 3.32 -15.22 0.35
CA SER A 26 2.56 -14.19 1.09
C SER A 26 1.78 -14.86 2.22
N VAL A 27 2.22 -14.63 3.46
CA VAL A 27 1.62 -15.26 4.66
C VAL A 27 0.64 -14.34 5.40
N ALA A 28 0.67 -13.03 5.16
CA ALA A 28 -0.30 -12.08 5.67
C ALA A 28 -0.40 -10.84 4.76
N SER A 29 -1.55 -10.17 4.78
CA SER A 29 -1.70 -8.88 4.13
C SER A 29 -2.71 -7.99 4.86
N ALA A 30 -2.53 -6.68 4.74
CA ALA A 30 -3.47 -5.65 5.17
C ALA A 30 -3.50 -4.53 4.14
N GLN A 31 -4.65 -3.87 3.98
CA GLN A 31 -4.82 -2.79 3.02
C GLN A 31 -5.65 -1.67 3.64
N VAL A 32 -5.31 -0.43 3.29
CA VAL A 32 -6.04 0.79 3.64
C VAL A 32 -6.26 1.59 2.35
N GLU A 33 -7.50 2.01 2.11
CA GLU A 33 -7.85 2.87 0.97
C GLU A 33 -7.30 4.29 1.17
N LEU A 34 -6.96 4.96 0.07
CA LEU A 34 -6.49 6.35 0.06
C LEU A 34 -7.57 7.25 -0.52
N THR A 35 -7.79 8.39 0.12
CA THR A 35 -8.72 9.40 -0.38
C THR A 35 -8.18 10.00 -1.67
N GLN A 36 -9.01 10.00 -2.72
CA GLN A 36 -8.68 10.66 -3.99
C GLN A 36 -9.28 12.07 -3.99
N HIS A 37 -8.43 13.10 -4.11
CA HIS A 37 -8.90 14.49 -4.21
C HIS A 37 -9.03 14.90 -5.68
N PHE A 38 -10.20 15.42 -6.05
CA PHE A 38 -10.53 15.90 -7.41
C PHE A 38 -10.93 17.38 -7.39
N PRO A 39 -10.00 18.32 -7.15
CA PRO A 39 -10.33 19.74 -7.01
C PRO A 39 -10.78 20.39 -8.32
N GLN A 40 -10.34 19.86 -9.47
CA GLN A 40 -10.67 20.37 -10.82
C GLN A 40 -10.84 19.21 -11.81
N PRO A 41 -11.56 19.41 -12.93
CA PRO A 41 -11.66 18.41 -13.99
C PRO A 41 -10.28 17.94 -14.48
N GLY A 42 -10.03 16.63 -14.41
CA GLY A 42 -8.78 16.01 -14.85
C GLY A 42 -7.64 16.02 -13.82
N TRP A 43 -7.83 16.61 -12.64
CA TRP A 43 -6.83 16.61 -11.57
C TRP A 43 -7.09 15.48 -10.58
N VAL A 44 -6.01 14.85 -10.10
CA VAL A 44 -6.03 13.85 -9.04
C VAL A 44 -4.86 14.15 -8.11
N GLU A 45 -5.16 14.35 -6.82
CA GLU A 45 -4.18 14.65 -5.78
C GLU A 45 -4.34 13.68 -4.59
N HIS A 46 -3.25 13.41 -3.88
CA HIS A 46 -3.19 12.61 -2.64
C HIS A 46 -2.60 13.44 -1.50
N ASP A 47 -3.07 13.22 -0.28
CA ASP A 47 -2.42 13.74 0.93
C ASP A 47 -1.24 12.83 1.32
N PRO A 48 0.01 13.33 1.37
CA PRO A 48 1.17 12.51 1.74
C PRO A 48 1.15 11.97 3.19
N ILE A 49 0.30 12.52 4.07
CA ILE A 49 0.26 12.18 5.50
C ILE A 49 -0.85 11.17 5.86
N GLU A 50 -1.79 10.91 4.94
CA GLU A 50 -2.87 9.92 5.13
C GLU A 50 -2.36 8.49 5.34
#